data_AF-A0A943KAY9-F1
#
_entry.id   AF-A0A943KAY9-F1
#
_cell.length_a   1.000
_cell.length_b   1.000
_cell.length_c   1.000
_cell.angle_alpha   90.00
_cell.angle_beta   90.00
_cell.angle_gamma   90.00
#
_symmetry.space_group_name_H-M   'P 1'
#
loop_
_entity.id
_entity.type
_entity.pdbx_description
1 polymer ?
#
loop_
_entity_poly.entity_id
_entity_poly.type
_entity_poly.pdbx_seq_one_letter_code
_entity_poly.pdbx_strand_id
1 'polypeptide(L)'
;MLILCCLLVGLLIGGAEYWLLRRGKWFPDLPDRIFKDTVIVNLLTIAVMKYLLKIPNVFYISRHGPLYFLKYICLALCVGLAVLFVKCILEGVLFYEHEDKKQKAGITVGRVVSILLFALGAAAFTATIWGKRTFGDITPDQFLVNLKSPIVGTSSDVVVTAFEGPVFETAVLTMLFSIFVCSAYRLLWRRGQQVHVIFGRIARLVVSIVISVAVLCGGVAYGFEKFQLMDVYHAYVSDSSYIKDNYVSPRDVKMVFPKNKRNLIHIYLESVETTYLSREQGGYMKTNLMPELTELAKEGVSFSHNKDKFGGPNQTVGSSWSVASMVNMEMGLPLKIPMDGNSYGKSGKFLPGAVAIGDILKAQGYEQTIMFGADSDFGGLTAFFQNHGDFNFMDYKAVKAKGLIPKDYKVWWGYEDDKLYEFAKDELTRLSKTGKPFYFDMETADTHFPDGYLSPHVKDKHGNQYANVISYSTAETVKFVRWIQQQDFYKNTTIVLTGDHWSMDQKFFRNVDKGYRRAIFNLFLNAPVEAKKPFEREFAPFDFYPTILASLGVQIDGERLALGTNLFSGVPTLVERDGLEKVNQELKERSNFYNDKFISERKNSTFKNTNVTYE
;
A
#
# COMPACT_ATOMS: atom_id res chain seq x y z
N MET A 1 -15.65 5.04 -39.74
CA MET A 1 -15.88 6.03 -38.66
C MET A 1 -14.68 6.97 -38.45
N LEU A 2 -13.47 6.47 -38.14
CA LEU A 2 -12.30 7.34 -37.93
C LEU A 2 -11.96 8.25 -39.13
N ILE A 3 -12.02 7.72 -40.36
CA ILE A 3 -11.79 8.52 -41.58
C ILE A 3 -12.77 9.70 -41.69
N LEU A 4 -14.05 9.49 -41.35
CA LEU A 4 -15.06 10.55 -41.34
C LEU A 4 -14.76 11.61 -40.26
N CYS A 5 -14.24 11.18 -39.09
CA CYS A 5 -13.80 12.09 -38.04
C CYS A 5 -12.60 12.94 -38.51
N CYS A 6 -11.63 12.31 -39.18
CA CYS A 6 -10.47 13.00 -39.74
C CYS A 6 -10.88 14.06 -40.77
N LEU A 7 -11.78 13.71 -41.69
CA LEU A 7 -12.32 14.62 -42.71
C LEU A 7 -13.08 15.78 -42.08
N LEU A 8 -13.91 15.53 -41.05
CA LEU A 8 -14.63 16.58 -40.33
C LEU A 8 -13.67 17.58 -39.67
N VAL A 9 -12.64 17.09 -38.97
CA VAL A 9 -11.62 17.95 -38.35
C VAL A 9 -10.88 18.76 -39.42
N GLY A 10 -10.50 18.12 -40.53
CA GLY A 10 -9.83 18.78 -41.63
C GLY A 10 -10.66 19.86 -42.33
N LEU A 11 -11.96 19.62 -42.54
CA LEU A 11 -12.90 20.61 -43.06
C LEU A 11 -13.00 21.82 -42.13
N LEU A 12 -13.13 21.59 -40.82
CA LEU A 12 -13.26 22.66 -39.82
C LEU A 12 -11.96 23.48 -39.69
N ILE A 13 -10.81 22.82 -39.57
CA ILE A 13 -9.52 23.51 -39.41
C ILE A 13 -9.07 24.18 -40.71
N GLY A 14 -9.18 23.49 -41.85
CA GLY A 14 -8.82 24.06 -43.16
C GLY A 14 -9.74 25.22 -43.57
N GLY A 15 -11.03 25.13 -43.23
CA GLY A 15 -11.97 26.24 -43.40
C GLY A 15 -11.63 27.43 -42.51
N ALA A 16 -11.29 27.19 -41.24
CA ALA A 16 -10.84 28.24 -40.32
C ALA A 16 -9.52 28.87 -40.77
N GLU A 17 -8.57 28.08 -41.25
CA GLU A 17 -7.29 28.56 -41.79
C GLU A 17 -7.51 29.48 -42.98
N TYR A 18 -8.33 29.05 -43.93
CA TYR A 18 -8.63 29.84 -45.13
C TYR A 18 -9.26 31.18 -44.75
N TRP A 19 -10.24 31.17 -43.85
CA TRP A 19 -10.91 32.38 -43.39
C TRP A 19 -9.97 33.35 -42.63
N LEU A 20 -9.04 32.82 -41.83
CA LEU A 20 -8.12 33.62 -41.02
C LEU A 20 -6.95 34.19 -41.83
N LEU A 21 -6.40 33.43 -42.78
CA LEU A 21 -5.14 33.77 -43.45
C LEU A 21 -5.31 34.36 -44.86
N ARG A 22 -6.42 34.13 -45.59
CA ARG A 22 -6.58 34.65 -46.97
C ARG A 22 -7.85 35.44 -47.18
N ARG A 23 -7.68 36.70 -47.58
CA ARG A 23 -8.76 37.61 -47.98
C ARG A 23 -9.08 37.45 -49.47
N GLY A 24 -10.34 37.16 -49.79
CA GLY A 24 -11.00 37.62 -51.03
C GLY A 24 -10.42 37.17 -52.38
N LYS A 25 -9.63 36.09 -52.45
CA LYS A 25 -9.24 35.47 -53.73
C LYS A 25 -10.05 34.21 -53.99
N TRP A 26 -10.34 33.96 -55.26
CA TRP A 26 -11.17 32.89 -55.84
C TRP A 26 -10.88 31.49 -55.27
N PHE A 27 -11.77 30.53 -55.54
CA PHE A 27 -11.92 29.23 -54.85
C PHE A 27 -10.91 28.07 -55.15
N PRO A 28 -9.89 28.12 -56.03
CA PRO A 28 -9.26 26.88 -56.50
C PRO A 28 -8.35 26.18 -55.47
N ASP A 29 -7.81 26.88 -54.47
CA ASP A 29 -6.82 26.31 -53.53
C ASP A 29 -7.44 25.72 -52.24
N LEU A 30 -8.75 25.90 -52.02
CA LEU A 30 -9.43 25.48 -50.78
C LEU A 30 -9.40 23.94 -50.57
N PRO A 31 -9.67 23.11 -51.60
CA PRO A 31 -9.62 21.65 -51.44
C PRO A 31 -8.23 21.12 -51.08
N ASP A 32 -7.16 21.67 -51.68
CA ASP A 32 -5.77 21.29 -51.40
C ASP A 32 -5.38 21.61 -49.95
N ARG A 33 -5.84 22.75 -49.41
CA ARG A 33 -5.59 23.11 -48.00
C ARG A 33 -6.35 22.25 -47.03
N ILE A 34 -7.65 22.04 -47.27
CA ILE A 34 -8.45 21.13 -46.45
C ILE A 34 -7.80 19.75 -46.43
N PHE A 35 -7.30 19.26 -47.57
CA PHE A 35 -6.55 18.01 -47.63
C PHE A 35 -5.26 18.06 -46.79
N LYS A 36 -4.42 19.09 -46.96
CA LYS A 36 -3.16 19.25 -46.20
C LYS A 36 -3.41 19.33 -44.69
N ASP A 37 -4.38 20.12 -44.24
CA ASP A 37 -4.70 20.26 -42.81
C ASP A 37 -5.35 19.00 -42.25
N THR A 38 -6.18 18.31 -43.05
CA THR A 38 -6.67 16.96 -42.69
C THR A 38 -5.49 16.05 -42.39
N VAL A 39 -4.50 15.99 -43.27
CA VAL A 39 -3.34 15.10 -43.09
C VAL A 39 -2.50 15.52 -41.89
N ILE A 40 -2.10 16.80 -41.82
CA ILE A 40 -1.19 17.31 -40.79
C ILE A 40 -1.81 17.19 -39.40
N VAL A 41 -3.04 17.66 -39.21
CA VAL A 41 -3.69 17.68 -37.89
C VAL A 41 -3.93 16.27 -37.37
N ASN A 42 -4.38 15.35 -38.22
CA ASN A 42 -4.66 13.98 -37.79
C ASN A 42 -3.37 13.19 -37.52
N LEU A 43 -2.30 13.38 -38.33
CA LEU A 43 -1.01 12.76 -38.05
C LEU A 43 -0.42 13.25 -36.71
N LEU A 44 -0.46 14.57 -36.46
CA LEU A 44 -0.02 15.13 -35.19
C LEU A 44 -0.87 14.65 -34.01
N THR A 45 -2.19 14.53 -34.20
CA THR A 45 -3.10 14.00 -33.17
C THR A 45 -2.74 12.56 -32.82
N ILE A 46 -2.52 11.71 -33.82
CA ILE A 46 -2.10 10.33 -33.61
C ILE A 46 -0.71 10.28 -32.93
N ALA A 47 0.21 11.16 -33.32
CA ALA A 47 1.53 11.25 -32.70
C ALA A 47 1.42 11.64 -31.21
N VAL A 48 0.58 12.64 -30.88
CA VAL A 48 0.30 13.03 -29.48
C VAL A 48 -0.30 11.84 -28.71
N MET A 49 -1.29 11.15 -29.28
CA MET A 49 -1.93 10.01 -28.62
C MET A 49 -0.93 8.86 -28.36
N LYS A 50 -0.09 8.54 -29.34
CA LYS A 50 0.82 7.40 -29.27
C LYS A 50 2.07 7.68 -28.45
N TYR A 51 2.72 8.82 -28.68
CA TYR A 51 4.04 9.11 -28.11
C TYR A 51 3.98 9.95 -26.85
N LEU A 52 3.01 10.87 -26.74
CA LEU A 52 2.89 11.77 -25.59
C LEU A 52 1.95 11.18 -24.52
N LEU A 53 0.75 10.75 -24.93
CA LEU A 53 -0.26 10.19 -24.03
C LEU A 53 -0.10 8.67 -23.83
N LYS A 54 0.80 8.01 -24.58
CA LYS A 54 1.08 6.57 -24.51
C LYS A 54 -0.17 5.68 -24.61
N ILE A 55 -1.17 6.10 -25.39
CA ILE A 55 -2.41 5.35 -25.58
C ILE A 55 -2.11 4.10 -26.42
N PRO A 56 -2.35 2.88 -25.92
CA PRO A 56 -2.09 1.66 -26.69
C PRO A 56 -3.15 1.47 -27.76
N ASN A 57 -2.77 0.89 -28.91
CA ASN A 57 -3.70 0.48 -29.96
C ASN A 57 -4.62 1.61 -30.47
N VAL A 58 -4.07 2.81 -30.71
CA VAL A 58 -4.81 4.02 -31.12
C VAL A 58 -5.76 3.80 -32.31
N PHE A 59 -5.44 2.88 -33.21
CA PHE A 59 -6.25 2.55 -34.39
C PHE A 59 -7.40 1.56 -34.12
N TYR A 60 -7.41 0.87 -32.97
CA TYR A 60 -8.41 -0.16 -32.64
C TYR A 60 -9.55 0.42 -31.80
N ILE A 61 -10.49 1.09 -32.47
CA ILE A 61 -11.62 1.81 -31.85
C ILE A 61 -12.44 0.92 -30.90
N SER A 62 -12.62 -0.36 -31.22
CA SER A 62 -13.41 -1.31 -30.43
C SER A 62 -12.87 -1.53 -29.00
N ARG A 63 -11.58 -1.23 -28.75
CA ARG A 63 -10.96 -1.36 -27.42
C ARG A 63 -11.15 -0.14 -26.50
N HIS A 64 -11.62 0.99 -27.04
CA HIS A 64 -11.65 2.27 -26.31
C HIS A 64 -13.06 2.76 -25.96
N GLY A 65 -14.07 1.92 -26.18
CA GLY A 65 -15.48 2.21 -25.87
C GLY A 65 -16.18 3.14 -26.87
N PRO A 66 -17.50 3.33 -26.73
CA PRO A 66 -18.32 4.01 -27.73
C PRO A 66 -18.02 5.50 -27.89
N LEU A 67 -17.54 6.18 -26.85
CA LEU A 67 -17.25 7.63 -26.89
C LEU A 67 -15.86 7.99 -27.43
N TYR A 68 -15.07 7.01 -27.86
CA TYR A 68 -13.68 7.23 -28.30
C TYR A 68 -13.57 8.22 -29.46
N PHE A 69 -14.51 8.17 -30.42
CA PHE A 69 -14.49 9.08 -31.57
C PHE A 69 -14.71 10.54 -31.18
N LEU A 70 -15.55 10.80 -30.17
CA LEU A 70 -15.81 12.16 -29.69
C LEU A 70 -14.55 12.71 -29.00
N LYS A 71 -13.91 11.89 -28.17
CA LYS A 71 -12.61 12.23 -27.53
C LYS A 71 -11.53 12.50 -28.58
N TYR A 72 -11.48 11.69 -29.65
CA TYR A 72 -10.55 11.89 -30.76
C TYR A 72 -10.81 13.22 -31.48
N ILE A 73 -12.06 13.52 -31.86
CA ILE A 73 -12.42 14.78 -32.53
C ILE A 73 -12.05 15.98 -31.65
N CYS A 74 -12.37 15.94 -30.35
CA CYS A 74 -12.00 17.02 -29.42
C CYS A 74 -10.48 17.23 -29.38
N LEU A 75 -9.70 16.15 -29.23
CA LEU A 75 -8.24 16.24 -29.21
C LEU A 75 -7.69 16.76 -30.54
N ALA A 76 -8.22 16.26 -31.66
CA ALA A 76 -7.79 16.65 -33.00
C ALA A 76 -8.10 18.11 -33.30
N LEU A 77 -9.24 18.63 -32.84
CA LEU A 77 -9.56 20.05 -32.93
C LEU A 77 -8.59 20.89 -32.07
N CYS A 78 -8.24 20.45 -30.86
CA CYS A 78 -7.24 21.15 -30.05
C CYS A 78 -5.86 21.19 -30.73
N VAL A 79 -5.42 20.07 -31.30
CA VAL A 79 -4.16 20.00 -32.08
C VAL A 79 -4.25 20.90 -33.31
N GLY A 80 -5.37 20.88 -34.02
CA GLY A 80 -5.60 21.72 -35.20
C GLY A 80 -5.59 23.21 -34.90
N LEU A 81 -6.23 23.62 -33.80
CA LEU A 81 -6.19 25.01 -33.32
C LEU A 81 -4.77 25.44 -32.95
N ALA A 82 -3.97 24.56 -32.34
CA ALA A 82 -2.57 24.84 -32.03
C ALA A 82 -1.72 25.01 -33.31
N VAL A 83 -1.90 24.13 -34.30
CA VAL A 83 -1.24 24.24 -35.62
C VAL A 83 -1.63 25.56 -36.29
N LEU A 84 -2.91 25.89 -36.30
CA LEU A 84 -3.43 27.10 -36.90
C LEU A 84 -2.92 28.36 -36.20
N PHE A 85 -2.80 28.33 -34.87
CA PHE A 85 -2.22 29.42 -34.08
C PHE A 85 -0.76 29.68 -34.47
N VAL A 86 0.05 28.62 -34.60
CA VAL A 86 1.45 28.73 -35.07
C VAL A 86 1.50 29.31 -36.48
N LYS A 87 0.68 28.82 -37.41
CA LYS A 87 0.62 29.36 -38.78
C LYS A 87 0.27 30.85 -38.79
N CYS A 88 -0.69 31.27 -37.96
CA CYS A 88 -1.06 32.69 -37.84
C CYS A 88 0.08 33.57 -37.32
N ILE A 89 0.96 33.06 -36.45
CA ILE A 89 2.16 33.79 -36.00
C ILE A 89 3.19 33.88 -37.12
N LEU A 90 3.46 32.76 -37.81
CA LEU A 90 4.45 32.71 -38.89
C LEU A 90 4.07 33.62 -40.07
N GLU A 91 2.79 33.72 -40.39
CA GLU A 91 2.25 34.58 -41.46
C GLU A 91 2.07 36.04 -41.01
N GLY A 92 2.45 36.39 -39.76
CA GLY A 92 2.36 37.76 -39.23
C GLY A 92 0.93 38.27 -39.02
N VAL A 93 -0.07 37.38 -39.05
CA VAL A 93 -1.48 37.68 -38.78
C VAL A 93 -1.72 37.86 -37.29
N LEU A 94 -1.05 37.06 -36.46
CA LEU A 94 -0.95 37.21 -35.02
C LEU A 94 0.46 37.67 -34.65
N PHE A 95 0.58 38.69 -33.81
CA PHE A 95 1.87 39.11 -33.27
C PHE A 95 1.74 39.66 -31.85
N TYR A 96 2.87 39.70 -31.17
CA TYR A 96 3.00 40.19 -29.81
C TYR A 96 3.50 41.63 -29.80
N GLU A 97 2.94 42.45 -28.92
CA GLU A 97 3.41 43.81 -28.67
C GLU A 97 3.56 44.04 -27.18
N HIS A 98 4.63 44.75 -26.79
CA HIS A 98 4.89 45.10 -25.39
C HIS A 98 3.87 46.14 -24.88
N GLU A 99 3.40 45.99 -23.64
CA GLU A 99 2.35 46.85 -23.07
C GLU A 99 2.89 47.74 -21.93
N ASP A 100 3.34 48.96 -22.27
CA ASP A 100 4.02 49.94 -21.39
C ASP A 100 3.17 50.58 -20.27
N LYS A 101 1.89 50.20 -20.10
CA LYS A 101 1.01 50.89 -19.14
C LYS A 101 1.30 50.50 -17.68
N LYS A 102 1.43 51.51 -16.81
CA LYS A 102 1.47 51.38 -15.33
C LYS A 102 0.37 50.43 -14.84
N GLN A 103 0.77 49.43 -14.05
CA GLN A 103 -0.15 48.39 -13.57
C GLN A 103 -1.04 48.95 -12.45
N LYS A 104 -2.35 48.71 -12.55
CA LYS A 104 -3.29 48.97 -11.45
C LYS A 104 -3.07 47.92 -10.36
N ALA A 105 -3.07 48.32 -9.10
CA ALA A 105 -2.85 47.43 -7.96
C ALA A 105 -3.75 46.17 -7.98
N GLY A 106 -5.03 46.31 -8.35
CA GLY A 106 -5.96 45.18 -8.44
C GLY A 106 -5.56 44.11 -9.47
N ILE A 107 -4.86 44.47 -10.55
CA ILE A 107 -4.36 43.50 -11.53
C ILE A 107 -3.17 42.73 -10.94
N THR A 108 -2.28 43.43 -10.24
CA THR A 108 -1.13 42.81 -9.55
C THR A 108 -1.61 41.82 -8.48
N VAL A 109 -2.60 42.22 -7.66
CA VAL A 109 -3.23 41.34 -6.68
C VAL A 109 -3.85 40.12 -7.37
N GLY A 110 -4.63 40.33 -8.44
CA GLY A 110 -5.24 39.22 -9.18
C GLY A 110 -4.22 38.22 -9.75
N ARG A 111 -3.06 38.69 -10.22
CA ARG A 111 -1.96 37.82 -10.68
C ARG A 111 -1.38 36.99 -9.55
N VAL A 112 -1.07 37.62 -8.42
CA VAL A 112 -0.53 36.94 -7.23
C VAL A 112 -1.51 35.87 -6.74
N VAL A 113 -2.80 36.22 -6.61
CA VAL A 113 -3.85 35.27 -6.21
C VAL A 113 -3.94 34.11 -7.21
N SER A 114 -3.92 34.38 -8.51
CA SER A 114 -3.96 33.32 -9.54
C SER A 114 -2.78 32.36 -9.41
N ILE A 115 -1.56 32.88 -9.22
CA ILE A 115 -0.35 32.07 -9.07
C ILE A 115 -0.43 31.21 -7.81
N LEU A 116 -0.89 31.77 -6.69
CA LEU A 116 -1.05 31.03 -5.43
C LEU A 116 -2.09 29.91 -5.56
N LEU A 117 -3.27 30.20 -6.13
CA LEU A 117 -4.31 29.18 -6.33
C LEU A 117 -3.83 28.05 -7.26
N PHE A 118 -3.12 28.41 -8.33
CA PHE A 118 -2.52 27.43 -9.23
C PHE A 118 -1.46 26.58 -8.51
N ALA A 119 -0.56 27.20 -7.75
CA ALA A 119 0.48 26.51 -7.00
C ALA A 119 -0.11 25.51 -5.99
N LEU A 120 -1.17 25.91 -5.26
CA LEU A 120 -1.88 25.03 -4.34
C LEU A 120 -2.54 23.84 -5.05
N GLY A 121 -3.19 24.08 -6.19
CA GLY A 121 -3.80 23.01 -6.98
C GLY A 121 -2.77 22.05 -7.58
N ALA A 122 -1.69 22.60 -8.15
CA ALA A 122 -0.58 21.82 -8.69
C ALA A 122 0.11 20.99 -7.60
N ALA A 123 0.34 21.58 -6.41
CA ALA A 123 0.89 20.88 -5.26
C ALA A 123 -0.01 19.72 -4.82
N ALA A 124 -1.32 19.95 -4.71
CA ALA A 124 -2.27 18.90 -4.35
C ALA A 124 -2.22 17.74 -5.36
N PHE A 125 -2.13 18.05 -6.65
CA PHE A 125 -2.07 17.05 -7.72
C PHE A 125 -0.75 16.25 -7.71
N THR A 126 0.40 16.92 -7.73
CA THR A 126 1.73 16.28 -7.78
C THR A 126 2.03 15.50 -6.49
N ALA A 127 1.68 16.06 -5.33
CA ALA A 127 1.83 15.38 -4.04
C ALA A 127 0.94 14.13 -3.96
N THR A 128 -0.26 14.16 -4.54
CA THR A 128 -1.11 12.96 -4.62
C THR A 128 -0.50 11.88 -5.49
N ILE A 129 0.04 12.23 -6.67
CA ILE A 129 0.71 11.28 -7.56
C ILE A 129 1.92 10.64 -6.87
N TRP A 130 2.77 11.48 -6.28
CA TRP A 130 3.94 11.00 -5.54
C TRP A 130 3.53 10.14 -4.36
N GLY A 131 2.58 10.59 -3.54
CA GLY A 131 2.09 9.84 -2.39
C GLY A 131 1.54 8.47 -2.76
N LYS A 132 0.74 8.38 -3.84
CA LYS A 132 0.26 7.09 -4.36
C LYS A 132 1.37 6.19 -4.89
N ARG A 133 2.37 6.76 -5.56
CA ARG A 133 3.50 5.99 -6.09
C ARG A 133 4.41 5.47 -4.97
N THR A 134 4.61 6.28 -3.93
CA THR A 134 5.53 5.98 -2.82
C THR A 134 4.88 5.06 -1.80
N PHE A 135 3.62 5.33 -1.42
CA PHE A 135 2.95 4.63 -0.33
C PHE A 135 1.81 3.70 -0.78
N GLY A 136 1.37 3.79 -2.04
CA GLY A 136 0.27 2.96 -2.55
C GLY A 136 -1.12 3.34 -2.04
N ASP A 137 -1.99 2.34 -1.98
CA ASP A 137 -3.31 2.47 -1.35
C ASP A 137 -3.16 2.42 0.16
N ILE A 138 -2.89 3.59 0.76
CA ILE A 138 -2.81 3.76 2.21
C ILE A 138 -4.19 3.82 2.85
N THR A 139 -4.33 3.14 3.99
CA THR A 139 -5.54 3.24 4.84
C THR A 139 -5.64 4.65 5.46
N PRO A 140 -6.85 5.08 5.89
CA PRO A 140 -7.01 6.33 6.62
C PRO A 140 -6.05 6.52 7.79
N ASP A 141 -5.82 5.45 8.55
CA ASP A 141 -4.94 5.48 9.72
C ASP A 141 -3.47 5.66 9.30
N GLN A 142 -3.02 4.93 8.26
CA GLN A 142 -1.67 5.10 7.69
C GLN A 142 -1.48 6.50 7.09
N PHE A 143 -2.51 7.08 6.45
CA PHE A 143 -2.46 8.43 5.92
C PHE A 143 -2.18 9.47 7.03
N LEU A 144 -2.87 9.37 8.16
CA LEU A 144 -2.63 10.28 9.29
C LEU A 144 -1.30 10.02 9.99
N VAL A 145 -0.89 8.76 10.15
CA VAL A 145 0.42 8.42 10.71
C VAL A 145 1.52 9.03 9.86
N ASN A 146 1.46 8.88 8.53
CA ASN A 146 2.45 9.46 7.63
C ASN A 146 2.43 11.00 7.64
N LEU A 147 1.25 11.62 7.77
CA LEU A 147 1.12 13.09 7.82
C LEU A 147 1.63 13.69 9.14
N LYS A 148 1.45 12.99 10.26
CA LYS A 148 1.73 13.50 11.61
C LYS A 148 3.03 12.97 12.23
N SER A 149 3.65 11.94 11.63
CA SER A 149 4.90 11.37 12.14
C SER A 149 6.05 12.37 12.07
N PRO A 150 6.92 12.42 13.10
CA PRO A 150 8.15 13.20 13.03
C PRO A 150 9.02 12.74 11.85
N ILE A 151 9.64 13.68 11.14
CA ILE A 151 10.59 13.39 10.04
C ILE A 151 11.88 12.72 10.57
N VAL A 152 12.08 12.70 11.90
CA VAL A 152 13.23 12.09 12.55
C VAL A 152 13.13 10.57 12.48
N GLY A 153 14.03 9.93 11.74
CA GLY A 153 14.06 8.48 11.51
C GLY A 153 13.52 8.03 10.16
N THR A 154 12.93 8.94 9.37
CA THR A 154 12.59 8.68 7.97
C THR A 154 13.88 8.52 7.15
N SER A 155 13.93 7.52 6.25
CA SER A 155 15.10 7.35 5.37
C SER A 155 15.36 8.63 4.57
N SER A 156 16.64 8.95 4.37
CA SER A 156 17.06 10.11 3.56
C SER A 156 16.43 10.09 2.17
N ASP A 157 16.17 8.90 1.63
CA ASP A 157 15.65 8.69 0.29
C ASP A 157 14.20 9.15 0.13
N VAL A 158 13.35 9.03 1.17
CA VAL A 158 11.97 9.54 1.12
C VAL A 158 11.95 11.06 1.06
N VAL A 159 12.85 11.73 1.80
CA VAL A 159 12.97 13.20 1.78
C VAL A 159 13.46 13.67 0.42
N VAL A 160 14.51 13.03 -0.11
CA VAL A 160 15.06 13.37 -1.43
C VAL A 160 14.00 13.19 -2.52
N THR A 161 13.29 12.06 -2.53
CA THR A 161 12.26 11.80 -3.54
C THR A 161 11.05 12.71 -3.43
N ALA A 162 10.70 13.21 -2.24
CA ALA A 162 9.66 14.22 -2.05
C ALA A 162 10.09 15.59 -2.62
N PHE A 163 11.36 15.96 -2.46
CA PHE A 163 11.90 17.19 -3.03
C PHE A 163 12.02 17.11 -4.56
N GLU A 164 12.65 16.06 -5.08
CA GLU A 164 12.87 15.86 -6.52
C GLU A 164 11.59 15.58 -7.30
N GLY A 165 10.57 15.01 -6.63
CA GLY A 165 9.25 14.78 -7.21
C GLY A 165 8.32 15.97 -7.02
N PRO A 166 7.36 15.90 -6.08
CA PRO A 166 6.24 16.81 -6.03
C PRO A 166 6.62 18.28 -5.81
N VAL A 167 7.66 18.58 -5.00
CA VAL A 167 8.10 19.96 -4.78
C VAL A 167 8.66 20.56 -6.06
N PHE A 168 9.61 19.87 -6.70
CA PHE A 168 10.23 20.34 -7.94
C PHE A 168 9.23 20.43 -9.10
N GLU A 169 8.40 19.41 -9.29
CA GLU A 169 7.34 19.41 -10.32
C GLU A 169 6.37 20.58 -10.13
N THR A 170 5.93 20.84 -8.89
CA THR A 170 5.06 21.97 -8.56
C THR A 170 5.74 23.31 -8.86
N ALA A 171 7.02 23.44 -8.50
CA ALA A 171 7.79 24.65 -8.73
C ALA A 171 7.91 24.94 -10.24
N VAL A 172 8.22 23.92 -11.05
CA VAL A 172 8.31 24.05 -12.51
C VAL A 172 6.96 24.44 -13.12
N LEU A 173 5.87 23.77 -12.74
CA LEU A 173 4.52 24.10 -13.24
C LEU A 173 4.12 25.53 -12.86
N THR A 174 4.37 25.92 -11.62
CA THR A 174 4.05 27.26 -11.10
C THR A 174 4.91 28.34 -11.78
N MET A 175 6.18 28.05 -12.06
CA MET A 175 7.08 28.95 -12.81
C MET A 175 6.54 29.19 -14.23
N LEU A 176 6.20 28.13 -14.97
CA LEU A 176 5.65 28.24 -16.31
C LEU A 176 4.34 29.05 -16.33
N PHE A 177 3.45 28.78 -15.38
CA PHE A 177 2.21 29.54 -15.21
C PHE A 177 2.49 31.01 -14.86
N SER A 178 3.48 31.28 -14.01
CA SER A 178 3.88 32.64 -13.64
C SER A 178 4.41 33.44 -14.82
N ILE A 179 5.21 32.81 -15.71
CA ILE A 179 5.68 33.45 -16.95
C ILE A 179 4.50 33.89 -17.81
N PHE A 180 3.48 33.03 -17.95
CA PHE A 180 2.25 33.37 -18.67
C PHE A 180 1.50 34.54 -18.00
N VAL A 181 1.21 34.43 -16.70
CA VAL A 181 0.43 35.42 -15.93
C VAL A 181 1.11 36.80 -15.93
N CYS A 182 2.43 36.82 -15.76
CA CYS A 182 3.23 38.04 -15.63
C CYS A 182 3.73 38.60 -16.96
N SER A 183 3.46 37.94 -18.09
CA SER A 183 3.91 38.41 -19.41
C SER A 183 3.51 39.88 -19.66
N ALA A 184 4.41 40.65 -20.27
CA ALA A 184 4.15 42.05 -20.63
C ALA A 184 3.59 42.21 -22.04
N TYR A 185 3.37 41.12 -22.77
CA TYR A 185 3.01 41.15 -24.19
C TYR A 185 1.53 40.92 -24.40
N ARG A 186 0.85 41.75 -25.19
CA ARG A 186 -0.52 41.50 -25.64
C ARG A 186 -0.52 40.81 -27.00
N LEU A 187 -1.50 39.94 -27.24
CA LEU A 187 -1.70 39.30 -28.54
C LEU A 187 -2.61 40.18 -29.39
N LEU A 188 -2.12 40.54 -30.57
CA LEU A 188 -2.83 41.35 -31.55
C LEU A 188 -3.14 40.51 -32.77
N TRP A 189 -4.25 40.84 -33.40
CA TRP A 189 -4.64 40.30 -34.69
C TRP A 189 -4.74 41.42 -35.70
N ARG A 190 -3.98 41.27 -36.78
CA ARG A 190 -4.03 42.18 -37.91
C ARG A 190 -4.93 41.61 -38.98
N ARG A 191 -6.01 42.33 -39.24
CA ARG A 191 -6.92 42.09 -40.35
C ARG A 191 -6.81 43.29 -41.28
N GLY A 192 -5.89 43.20 -42.26
CA GLY A 192 -5.62 44.28 -43.23
C GLY A 192 -4.90 45.45 -42.57
N GLN A 193 -5.45 46.66 -42.69
CA GLN A 193 -4.93 47.85 -41.98
C GLN A 193 -5.46 47.99 -40.53
N GLN A 194 -6.45 47.19 -40.14
CA GLN A 194 -7.02 47.22 -38.78
C GLN A 194 -6.28 46.23 -37.88
N VAL A 195 -5.92 46.68 -36.67
CA VAL A 195 -5.28 45.86 -35.62
C VAL A 195 -6.21 45.79 -34.42
N HIS A 196 -6.57 44.58 -34.02
CA HIS A 196 -7.45 44.32 -32.88
C HIS A 196 -6.71 43.57 -31.77
N VAL A 197 -6.94 43.94 -30.51
CA VAL A 197 -6.38 43.20 -29.36
C VAL A 197 -7.25 41.98 -29.10
N ILE A 198 -6.71 40.78 -29.35
CA ILE A 198 -7.40 39.52 -29.04
C ILE A 198 -7.18 39.12 -27.59
N PHE A 199 -5.95 39.24 -27.11
CA PHE A 199 -5.58 38.78 -25.78
C PHE A 199 -4.76 39.83 -25.03
N GLY A 200 -5.48 40.75 -24.40
CA GLY A 200 -4.91 41.80 -23.56
C GLY A 200 -4.75 41.38 -22.10
N ARG A 201 -4.32 42.34 -21.27
CA ARG A 201 -4.06 42.14 -19.83
C ARG A 201 -5.25 41.59 -19.05
N ILE A 202 -6.46 42.13 -19.29
CA ILE A 202 -7.68 41.73 -18.57
C ILE A 202 -8.10 40.31 -19.00
N ALA A 203 -8.12 40.03 -20.30
CA ALA A 203 -8.42 38.70 -20.82
C ALA A 203 -7.47 37.65 -20.25
N ARG A 204 -6.18 37.98 -20.15
CA ARG A 204 -5.21 37.09 -19.51
C ARG A 204 -5.47 36.88 -18.04
N LEU A 205 -5.75 37.95 -17.28
CA LEU A 205 -6.07 37.81 -15.87
C LEU A 205 -7.30 36.91 -15.67
N VAL A 206 -8.35 37.10 -16.46
CA VAL A 206 -9.55 36.25 -16.41
C VAL A 206 -9.20 34.79 -16.70
N VAL A 207 -8.46 34.52 -17.78
CA VAL A 207 -8.02 33.16 -18.13
C VAL A 207 -7.11 32.56 -17.05
N SER A 208 -6.18 33.34 -16.49
CA SER A 208 -5.32 32.91 -15.38
C SER A 208 -6.15 32.50 -14.15
N ILE A 209 -7.16 33.29 -13.78
CA ILE A 209 -8.07 32.95 -12.68
C ILE A 209 -8.81 31.64 -13.00
N VAL A 210 -9.41 31.52 -14.18
CA VAL A 210 -10.13 30.31 -14.58
C VAL A 210 -9.23 29.07 -14.54
N ILE A 211 -8.02 29.15 -15.10
CA ILE A 211 -7.05 28.04 -15.06
C ILE A 211 -6.66 27.72 -13.62
N SER A 212 -6.36 28.73 -12.80
CA SER A 212 -5.96 28.53 -11.40
C SER A 212 -7.04 27.85 -10.57
N VAL A 213 -8.31 28.25 -10.75
CA VAL A 213 -9.47 27.63 -10.07
C VAL A 213 -9.68 26.21 -10.59
N ALA A 214 -9.61 25.98 -11.89
CA ALA A 214 -9.75 24.63 -12.46
C ALA A 214 -8.66 23.68 -11.97
N VAL A 215 -7.41 24.13 -11.90
CA VAL A 215 -6.27 23.35 -11.38
C VAL A 215 -6.41 23.11 -9.88
N LEU A 216 -6.89 24.09 -9.11
CA LEU A 216 -7.17 23.92 -7.69
C LEU A 216 -8.28 22.89 -7.45
N CYS A 217 -9.45 23.09 -8.06
CA CYS A 217 -10.57 22.18 -7.91
C CYS A 217 -10.22 20.76 -8.41
N GLY A 218 -9.54 20.65 -9.55
CA GLY A 218 -9.11 19.37 -10.10
C GLY A 218 -8.06 18.67 -9.23
N GLY A 219 -7.04 19.38 -8.76
CA GLY A 219 -6.00 18.85 -7.89
C GLY A 219 -6.56 18.38 -6.54
N VAL A 220 -7.43 19.18 -5.92
CA VAL A 220 -8.10 18.83 -4.67
C VAL A 220 -9.05 17.65 -4.86
N ALA A 221 -9.90 17.65 -5.88
CA ALA A 221 -10.81 16.54 -6.16
C ALA A 221 -10.06 15.23 -6.44
N TYR A 222 -8.95 15.31 -7.18
CA TYR A 222 -8.08 14.16 -7.43
C TYR A 222 -7.47 13.61 -6.13
N GLY A 223 -6.95 14.49 -5.27
CA GLY A 223 -6.46 14.10 -3.94
C GLY A 223 -7.56 13.45 -3.09
N PHE A 224 -8.76 14.04 -3.10
CA PHE A 224 -9.91 13.55 -2.35
C PHE A 224 -10.33 12.14 -2.75
N GLU A 225 -10.40 11.86 -4.05
CA GLU A 225 -10.71 10.54 -4.59
C GLU A 225 -9.57 9.54 -4.30
N LYS A 226 -8.32 9.93 -4.56
CA LYS A 226 -7.19 8.99 -4.49
C LYS A 226 -6.77 8.65 -3.07
N PHE A 227 -6.89 9.57 -2.12
CA PHE A 227 -6.65 9.29 -0.70
C PHE A 227 -7.89 8.82 0.06
N GLN A 228 -9.03 8.61 -0.62
CA GLN A 228 -10.26 8.14 0.00
C GLN A 228 -10.64 8.98 1.23
N LEU A 229 -10.60 10.32 1.11
CA LEU A 229 -10.76 11.21 2.27
C LEU A 229 -12.16 11.10 2.94
N MET A 230 -13.15 10.54 2.25
CA MET A 230 -14.43 10.17 2.87
C MET A 230 -14.30 8.99 3.84
N ASP A 231 -13.48 7.98 3.50
CA ASP A 231 -13.20 6.86 4.40
C ASP A 231 -12.47 7.36 5.66
N VAL A 232 -11.58 8.35 5.49
CA VAL A 232 -10.97 9.08 6.62
C VAL A 232 -12.05 9.73 7.48
N TYR A 233 -12.98 10.47 6.89
CA TYR A 233 -14.07 11.10 7.65
C TYR A 233 -14.92 10.07 8.42
N HIS A 234 -15.33 8.97 7.78
CA HIS A 234 -16.13 7.92 8.41
C HIS A 234 -15.39 7.19 9.53
N ALA A 235 -14.08 6.95 9.39
CA ALA A 235 -13.24 6.37 10.45
C ALA A 235 -13.21 7.21 11.74
N TYR A 236 -13.58 8.50 11.69
CA TYR A 236 -13.56 9.39 12.85
C TYR A 236 -14.94 9.88 13.32
N VAL A 237 -15.96 9.84 12.46
CA VAL A 237 -17.31 10.37 12.81
C VAL A 237 -18.37 9.28 12.97
N SER A 238 -18.32 8.20 12.18
CA SER A 238 -19.27 7.08 12.30
C SER A 238 -18.85 6.14 13.41
N ASP A 239 -19.79 5.64 14.22
CA ASP A 239 -19.53 4.61 15.25
C ASP A 239 -20.18 3.28 14.84
N SER A 240 -19.35 2.27 14.59
CA SER A 240 -19.81 0.90 14.32
C SER A 240 -19.79 0.06 15.61
N SER A 241 -20.90 -0.64 15.84
CA SER A 241 -21.01 -1.65 16.90
C SER A 241 -20.44 -3.01 16.49
N TYR A 242 -20.00 -3.19 15.24
CA TYR A 242 -19.63 -4.50 14.70
C TYR A 242 -18.57 -5.23 15.50
N ILE A 243 -17.53 -4.53 15.97
CA ILE A 243 -16.52 -5.12 16.86
C ILE A 243 -17.17 -5.56 18.17
N LYS A 244 -17.97 -4.70 18.80
CA LYS A 244 -18.65 -5.01 20.06
C LYS A 244 -19.55 -6.24 19.93
N ASP A 245 -20.32 -6.31 18.84
CA ASP A 245 -21.33 -7.35 18.63
C ASP A 245 -20.71 -8.72 18.29
N ASN A 246 -19.48 -8.73 17.76
CA ASN A 246 -18.77 -9.95 17.37
C ASN A 246 -17.62 -10.34 18.29
N TYR A 247 -17.23 -9.49 19.24
CA TYR A 247 -16.09 -9.69 20.12
C TYR A 247 -16.39 -10.75 21.20
N VAL A 248 -15.60 -11.82 21.19
CA VAL A 248 -15.62 -12.86 22.21
C VAL A 248 -14.41 -12.67 23.14
N SER A 249 -14.65 -12.16 24.35
CA SER A 249 -13.58 -11.85 25.30
C SER A 249 -12.79 -13.10 25.73
N PRO A 250 -11.46 -13.15 25.54
CA PRO A 250 -10.65 -14.29 25.99
C PRO A 250 -10.67 -14.52 27.51
N ARG A 251 -11.07 -13.49 28.28
CA ARG A 251 -11.20 -13.57 29.74
C ARG A 251 -12.43 -14.37 30.18
N ASP A 252 -13.43 -14.49 29.31
CA ASP A 252 -14.72 -15.10 29.62
C ASP A 252 -14.88 -16.49 28.99
N VAL A 253 -14.05 -16.83 28.00
CA VAL A 253 -14.05 -18.15 27.33
C VAL A 253 -13.30 -19.20 28.16
N LYS A 254 -13.90 -20.38 28.29
CA LYS A 254 -13.25 -21.55 28.87
C LYS A 254 -12.21 -22.10 27.88
N MET A 255 -10.97 -22.22 28.35
CA MET A 255 -9.87 -22.80 27.59
C MET A 255 -9.31 -24.00 28.36
N VAL A 256 -9.19 -25.16 27.71
CA VAL A 256 -8.62 -26.36 28.34
C VAL A 256 -7.28 -26.65 27.70
N PHE A 257 -6.21 -26.54 28.49
CA PHE A 257 -4.86 -26.88 28.03
C PHE A 257 -4.64 -28.40 28.15
N PRO A 258 -3.89 -29.00 27.21
CA PRO A 258 -3.51 -30.39 27.34
C PRO A 258 -2.62 -30.57 28.58
N LYS A 259 -2.73 -31.74 29.23
CA LYS A 259 -1.92 -32.09 30.40
C LYS A 259 -0.41 -31.90 30.16
N ASN A 260 0.05 -32.32 28.98
CA ASN A 260 1.41 -32.07 28.51
C ASN A 260 1.39 -30.87 27.55
N LYS A 261 1.73 -29.69 28.09
CA LYS A 261 1.83 -28.44 27.33
C LYS A 261 2.88 -28.56 26.21
N ARG A 262 2.55 -28.09 25.02
CA ARG A 262 3.43 -28.06 23.83
C ARG A 262 4.18 -26.74 23.74
N ASN A 263 5.39 -26.75 23.22
CA ASN A 263 6.10 -25.52 22.87
C ASN A 263 5.48 -24.89 21.62
N LEU A 264 5.56 -23.56 21.53
CA LEU A 264 5.18 -22.79 20.35
C LEU A 264 6.41 -22.13 19.76
N ILE A 265 6.63 -22.33 18.47
CA ILE A 265 7.57 -21.53 17.66
C ILE A 265 6.75 -20.84 16.59
N HIS A 266 6.64 -19.51 16.65
CA HIS A 266 5.98 -18.70 15.63
C HIS A 266 7.03 -17.89 14.88
N ILE A 267 7.03 -17.98 13.55
CA ILE A 267 7.92 -17.27 12.66
C ILE A 267 7.08 -16.43 11.70
N TYR A 268 7.14 -15.12 11.87
CA TYR A 268 6.65 -14.15 10.91
C TYR A 268 7.66 -14.03 9.76
N LEU A 269 7.18 -14.28 8.55
CA LEU A 269 7.95 -14.21 7.32
C LEU A 269 7.60 -12.90 6.60
N GLU A 270 8.43 -11.87 6.78
CA GLU A 270 8.21 -10.53 6.22
C GLU A 270 7.79 -10.59 4.75
N SER A 271 6.64 -10.02 4.44
CA SER A 271 6.11 -9.89 3.09
C SER A 271 6.01 -11.21 2.29
N VAL A 272 6.03 -12.39 2.96
CA VAL A 272 5.94 -13.70 2.30
C VAL A 272 4.49 -14.08 2.00
N GLU A 273 4.16 -14.17 0.72
CA GLU A 273 2.81 -14.43 0.24
C GLU A 273 2.72 -15.53 -0.82
N THR A 274 1.56 -16.15 -0.96
CA THR A 274 1.34 -17.24 -1.93
C THR A 274 1.38 -16.77 -3.37
N THR A 275 1.32 -15.45 -3.61
CA THR A 275 1.46 -14.84 -4.95
C THR A 275 2.78 -15.26 -5.62
N TYR A 276 3.83 -15.53 -4.85
CA TYR A 276 5.15 -15.97 -5.34
C TYR A 276 5.18 -17.40 -5.90
N LEU A 277 4.14 -18.19 -5.64
CA LEU A 277 4.01 -19.54 -6.19
C LEU A 277 3.68 -19.50 -7.68
N SER A 278 3.82 -20.65 -8.36
CA SER A 278 3.33 -20.79 -9.72
C SER A 278 1.79 -20.76 -9.76
N ARG A 279 1.22 -20.40 -10.91
CA ARG A 279 -0.24 -20.43 -11.14
C ARG A 279 -0.88 -21.81 -10.90
N GLU A 280 -0.12 -22.87 -11.15
CA GLU A 280 -0.55 -24.25 -10.91
C GLU A 280 -0.71 -24.52 -9.42
N GLN A 281 0.11 -23.90 -8.59
CA GLN A 281 0.12 -24.07 -7.13
C GLN A 281 -0.74 -23.04 -6.38
N GLY A 282 -1.37 -22.09 -7.08
CA GLY A 282 -2.27 -21.08 -6.50
C GLY A 282 -1.71 -19.65 -6.49
N GLY A 283 -0.45 -19.46 -6.91
CA GLY A 283 0.17 -18.14 -7.02
C GLY A 283 -0.09 -17.46 -8.36
N TYR A 284 0.74 -16.47 -8.70
CA TYR A 284 0.64 -15.71 -9.94
C TYR A 284 1.88 -15.80 -10.84
N MET A 285 3.00 -16.29 -10.30
CA MET A 285 4.27 -16.34 -11.01
C MET A 285 4.29 -17.42 -12.09
N LYS A 286 5.17 -17.24 -13.08
CA LYS A 286 5.42 -18.25 -14.12
C LYS A 286 6.14 -19.47 -13.53
N THR A 287 7.07 -19.24 -12.61
CA THR A 287 7.84 -20.25 -11.90
C THR A 287 7.65 -20.03 -10.41
N ASN A 288 7.62 -21.11 -9.64
CA ASN A 288 7.56 -21.01 -8.18
C ASN A 288 8.87 -20.44 -7.64
N LEU A 289 8.78 -19.33 -6.90
CA LEU A 289 9.95 -18.68 -6.30
C LEU A 289 10.32 -19.23 -4.92
N MET A 290 9.45 -20.04 -4.30
CA MET A 290 9.63 -20.59 -2.95
C MET A 290 9.53 -22.14 -2.95
N PRO A 291 10.29 -22.86 -3.80
CA PRO A 291 10.06 -24.29 -4.00
C PRO A 291 10.29 -25.13 -2.75
N GLU A 292 11.33 -24.86 -1.96
CA GLU A 292 11.61 -25.59 -0.72
C GLU A 292 10.52 -25.40 0.33
N LEU A 293 10.01 -24.16 0.47
CA LEU A 293 8.93 -23.83 1.40
C LEU A 293 7.61 -24.47 0.96
N THR A 294 7.39 -24.58 -0.35
CA THR A 294 6.21 -25.23 -0.92
C THR A 294 6.21 -26.74 -0.65
N GLU A 295 7.36 -27.40 -0.72
CA GLU A 295 7.47 -28.81 -0.35
C GLU A 295 7.28 -29.01 1.15
N LEU A 296 7.89 -28.17 2.00
CA LEU A 296 7.68 -28.20 3.44
C LEU A 296 6.19 -28.01 3.82
N ALA A 297 5.47 -27.14 3.10
CA ALA A 297 4.06 -26.88 3.37
C ALA A 297 3.15 -28.10 3.20
N LYS A 298 3.58 -29.11 2.43
CA LYS A 298 2.84 -30.37 2.26
C LYS A 298 2.93 -31.30 3.48
N GLU A 299 3.84 -31.03 4.41
CA GLU A 299 4.03 -31.82 5.63
C GLU A 299 3.16 -31.35 6.81
N GLY A 300 2.44 -30.25 6.63
CA GLY A 300 1.59 -29.65 7.66
C GLY A 300 0.23 -29.24 7.14
N VAL A 301 -0.42 -28.34 7.89
CA VAL A 301 -1.71 -27.76 7.52
C VAL A 301 -1.50 -26.33 7.05
N SER A 302 -1.92 -26.05 5.82
CA SER A 302 -2.09 -24.70 5.29
C SER A 302 -3.57 -24.47 5.02
N PHE A 303 -4.12 -23.38 5.55
CA PHE A 303 -5.48 -22.96 5.27
C PHE A 303 -5.53 -22.15 3.97
N SER A 304 -6.55 -22.41 3.16
CA SER A 304 -6.67 -21.85 1.82
C SER A 304 -8.12 -21.49 1.47
N HIS A 305 -8.27 -20.38 0.76
CA HIS A 305 -9.53 -20.01 0.11
C HIS A 305 -9.75 -20.74 -1.22
N ASN A 306 -8.70 -21.35 -1.77
CA ASN A 306 -8.81 -22.14 -3.00
C ASN A 306 -9.36 -23.54 -2.69
N LYS A 307 -9.89 -24.19 -3.73
CA LYS A 307 -10.46 -25.55 -3.64
C LYS A 307 -9.40 -26.64 -3.36
N ASP A 308 -8.27 -26.57 -4.05
CA ASP A 308 -7.27 -27.63 -4.08
C ASP A 308 -5.83 -27.09 -4.23
N LYS A 309 -5.63 -25.78 -4.00
CA LYS A 309 -4.35 -25.09 -4.16
C LYS A 309 -3.98 -24.32 -2.90
N PHE A 310 -2.70 -23.94 -2.81
CA PHE A 310 -2.27 -23.01 -1.76
C PHE A 310 -2.99 -21.66 -1.90
N GLY A 311 -3.11 -20.98 -0.78
CA GLY A 311 -3.77 -19.69 -0.65
C GLY A 311 -3.54 -19.20 0.77
N GLY A 312 -4.45 -18.35 1.24
CA GLY A 312 -4.35 -17.79 2.57
C GLY A 312 -5.47 -16.79 2.87
N PRO A 313 -5.34 -16.04 3.97
CA PRO A 313 -6.35 -15.10 4.42
C PRO A 313 -6.45 -13.87 3.50
N ASN A 314 -7.59 -13.20 3.58
CA ASN A 314 -7.76 -11.84 3.08
C ASN A 314 -7.07 -10.85 4.02
N GLN A 315 -6.28 -9.93 3.46
CA GLN A 315 -5.81 -8.79 4.23
C GLN A 315 -7.01 -7.87 4.55
N THR A 316 -7.18 -7.54 5.82
CA THR A 316 -8.29 -6.72 6.32
C THR A 316 -7.79 -5.39 6.86
N VAL A 317 -8.73 -4.48 7.16
CA VAL A 317 -8.41 -3.17 7.73
C VAL A 317 -7.65 -3.34 9.04
N GLY A 318 -6.52 -2.66 9.16
CA GLY A 318 -5.65 -2.76 10.33
C GLY A 318 -4.88 -4.08 10.42
N SER A 319 -4.61 -4.75 9.29
CA SER A 319 -3.77 -5.97 9.22
C SER A 319 -2.69 -5.90 8.11
N SER A 320 -2.39 -4.71 7.58
CA SER A 320 -1.68 -4.53 6.31
C SER A 320 -0.20 -4.13 6.42
N TRP A 321 0.38 -4.19 7.61
CA TRP A 321 1.81 -3.96 7.88
C TRP A 321 2.21 -4.77 9.13
N SER A 322 3.50 -4.98 9.37
CA SER A 322 4.00 -6.03 10.27
C SER A 322 3.39 -6.00 11.67
N VAL A 323 3.53 -4.88 12.42
CA VAL A 323 2.92 -4.77 13.76
C VAL A 323 1.39 -4.89 13.76
N ALA A 324 0.71 -4.40 12.72
CA ALA A 324 -0.73 -4.58 12.60
C ALA A 324 -1.11 -6.03 12.40
N SER A 325 -0.36 -6.75 11.57
CA SER A 325 -0.57 -8.18 11.36
C SER A 325 -0.33 -8.98 12.63
N MET A 326 0.80 -8.73 13.32
CA MET A 326 1.08 -9.35 14.62
C MET A 326 -0.05 -9.10 15.61
N VAL A 327 -0.59 -7.88 15.71
CA VAL A 327 -1.75 -7.59 16.56
C VAL A 327 -2.99 -8.41 16.19
N ASN A 328 -3.24 -8.62 14.89
CA ASN A 328 -4.34 -9.48 14.46
C ASN A 328 -4.09 -10.94 14.87
N MET A 329 -2.91 -11.48 14.58
CA MET A 329 -2.59 -12.87 14.85
C MET A 329 -2.45 -13.16 16.35
N GLU A 330 -1.95 -12.21 17.14
CA GLU A 330 -1.74 -12.34 18.58
C GLU A 330 -2.97 -12.03 19.43
N MET A 331 -3.88 -11.16 18.97
CA MET A 331 -5.01 -10.68 19.78
C MET A 331 -6.39 -10.85 19.15
N GLY A 332 -6.45 -11.27 17.88
CA GLY A 332 -7.70 -11.41 17.12
C GLY A 332 -8.43 -10.08 16.93
N LEU A 333 -7.69 -8.96 16.84
CA LEU A 333 -8.21 -7.61 16.71
C LEU A 333 -7.48 -6.86 15.59
N PRO A 334 -8.16 -5.98 14.82
CA PRO A 334 -7.47 -5.05 13.94
C PRO A 334 -6.66 -4.03 14.77
N LEU A 335 -5.51 -3.59 14.26
CA LEU A 335 -4.81 -2.44 14.84
C LEU A 335 -5.46 -1.14 14.35
N LYS A 336 -6.21 -0.48 15.24
CA LYS A 336 -6.87 0.81 14.97
C LYS A 336 -6.16 1.89 15.79
N ILE A 337 -5.57 2.88 15.12
CA ILE A 337 -4.81 3.94 15.78
C ILE A 337 -5.73 5.15 16.02
N PRO A 338 -5.87 5.66 17.26
CA PRO A 338 -6.73 6.80 17.55
C PRO A 338 -6.18 8.13 16.97
N MET A 339 -7.04 9.14 16.81
CA MET A 339 -6.75 10.43 16.14
C MET A 339 -5.57 11.24 16.72
N ASP A 340 -5.24 11.01 18.01
CA ASP A 340 -4.05 11.53 18.71
C ASP A 340 -2.87 10.53 18.64
N GLY A 341 -2.76 9.80 17.54
CA GLY A 341 -1.81 8.69 17.31
C GLY A 341 -0.33 9.02 17.51
N ASN A 342 0.04 10.30 17.55
CA ASN A 342 1.40 10.73 17.90
C ASN A 342 1.80 10.39 19.35
N SER A 343 0.90 9.91 20.20
CA SER A 343 1.20 9.40 21.54
C SER A 343 0.96 7.90 21.71
N TYR A 344 0.41 7.21 20.71
CA TYR A 344 0.10 5.78 20.84
C TYR A 344 1.41 4.98 20.93
N GLY A 345 1.56 4.19 22.01
CA GLY A 345 2.83 3.51 22.34
C GLY A 345 3.89 4.40 23.02
N LYS A 346 3.82 5.73 22.93
CA LYS A 346 4.84 6.63 23.53
C LYS A 346 4.82 6.67 25.06
N SER A 347 3.68 6.37 25.67
CA SER A 347 3.56 6.20 27.12
C SER A 347 4.09 4.84 27.60
N GLY A 348 4.60 4.00 26.69
CA GLY A 348 4.99 2.63 26.96
C GLY A 348 3.82 1.67 27.11
N LYS A 349 2.58 2.10 26.80
CA LYS A 349 1.39 1.24 26.78
C LYS A 349 0.95 0.92 25.37
N PHE A 350 0.61 -0.34 25.13
CA PHE A 350 0.14 -0.84 23.84
C PHE A 350 -1.09 -1.73 24.07
N LEU A 351 -2.22 -1.41 23.43
CA LEU A 351 -3.54 -2.06 23.61
C LEU A 351 -3.79 -2.64 25.02
N PRO A 352 -3.63 -1.86 26.10
CA PRO A 352 -3.59 -2.41 27.45
C PRO A 352 -4.88 -3.10 27.89
N GLY A 353 -6.01 -3.01 27.18
CA GLY A 353 -7.20 -3.81 27.51
C GLY A 353 -7.34 -5.14 26.74
N ALA A 354 -6.52 -5.34 25.71
CA ALA A 354 -6.52 -6.57 24.93
C ALA A 354 -5.83 -7.71 25.71
N VAL A 355 -5.91 -8.93 25.17
CA VAL A 355 -5.19 -10.12 25.66
C VAL A 355 -4.52 -10.72 24.46
N ALA A 356 -3.22 -10.93 24.54
CA ALA A 356 -2.45 -11.59 23.49
C ALA A 356 -2.25 -13.09 23.78
N ILE A 357 -1.76 -13.85 22.80
CA ILE A 357 -1.27 -15.23 23.04
C ILE A 357 -0.15 -15.18 24.10
N GLY A 358 0.73 -14.19 24.02
CA GLY A 358 1.75 -13.92 25.03
C GLY A 358 1.21 -13.86 26.47
N ASP A 359 0.10 -13.15 26.71
CA ASP A 359 -0.52 -13.06 28.04
C ASP A 359 -1.07 -14.42 28.52
N ILE A 360 -1.75 -15.14 27.61
CA ILE A 360 -2.35 -16.44 27.90
C ILE A 360 -1.25 -17.46 28.25
N LEU A 361 -0.21 -17.54 27.44
CA LEU A 361 0.89 -18.49 27.64
C LEU A 361 1.75 -18.14 28.86
N LYS A 362 1.96 -16.85 29.17
CA LYS A 362 2.59 -16.41 30.43
C LYS A 362 1.82 -16.93 31.64
N ALA A 363 0.49 -16.77 31.64
CA ALA A 363 -0.37 -17.29 32.71
C ALA A 363 -0.31 -18.83 32.83
N GLN A 364 0.10 -19.52 31.77
CA GLN A 364 0.32 -20.96 31.73
C GLN A 364 1.76 -21.39 32.04
N GLY A 365 2.63 -20.46 32.44
CA GLY A 365 4.00 -20.75 32.86
C GLY A 365 4.99 -20.97 31.70
N TYR A 366 4.66 -20.46 30.51
CA TYR A 366 5.58 -20.50 29.37
C TYR A 366 6.74 -19.54 29.58
N GLU A 367 7.95 -19.96 29.23
CA GLU A 367 9.08 -19.06 29.04
C GLU A 367 9.00 -18.45 27.63
N GLN A 368 9.19 -17.13 27.52
CA GLN A 368 8.88 -16.41 26.29
C GLN A 368 10.10 -15.65 25.78
N THR A 369 10.39 -15.77 24.48
CA THR A 369 11.43 -14.96 23.81
C THR A 369 10.88 -14.42 22.50
N ILE A 370 11.13 -13.13 22.25
CA ILE A 370 10.83 -12.46 20.98
C ILE A 370 12.15 -12.05 20.32
N MET A 371 12.31 -12.30 19.02
CA MET A 371 13.54 -12.05 18.29
C MET A 371 13.33 -11.25 16.99
N PHE A 372 14.14 -10.20 16.81
CA PHE A 372 14.13 -9.34 15.63
C PHE A 372 15.55 -9.03 15.15
N GLY A 373 15.78 -9.04 13.83
CA GLY A 373 17.01 -8.50 13.24
C GLY A 373 17.15 -6.98 13.39
N ALA A 374 16.01 -6.30 13.50
CA ALA A 374 15.87 -4.86 13.60
C ALA A 374 15.81 -4.36 15.05
N ASP A 375 15.79 -3.03 15.20
CA ASP A 375 15.45 -2.37 16.46
C ASP A 375 13.94 -2.46 16.73
N SER A 376 13.55 -3.12 17.82
CA SER A 376 12.14 -3.34 18.15
C SER A 376 11.38 -2.07 18.58
N ASP A 377 12.04 -0.93 18.81
CA ASP A 377 11.32 0.35 19.02
C ASP A 377 10.59 0.78 17.75
N PHE A 378 11.07 0.35 16.59
CA PHE A 378 10.39 0.58 15.32
C PHE A 378 9.00 -0.08 15.32
N GLY A 379 8.00 0.64 14.81
CA GLY A 379 6.61 0.16 14.80
C GLY A 379 5.96 0.00 16.17
N GLY A 380 6.66 0.30 17.27
CA GLY A 380 6.15 0.13 18.64
C GLY A 380 6.19 -1.32 19.15
N LEU A 381 6.98 -2.21 18.53
CA LEU A 381 7.06 -3.62 18.91
C LEU A 381 7.61 -3.81 20.34
N THR A 382 8.56 -2.99 20.77
CA THR A 382 9.03 -2.95 22.17
C THR A 382 7.86 -2.77 23.13
N ALA A 383 7.04 -1.75 22.90
CA ALA A 383 5.89 -1.46 23.76
C ALA A 383 4.86 -2.60 23.70
N PHE A 384 4.60 -3.16 22.52
CA PHE A 384 3.70 -4.30 22.38
C PHE A 384 4.17 -5.50 23.22
N PHE A 385 5.34 -6.06 22.94
CA PHE A 385 5.80 -7.28 23.59
C PHE A 385 6.19 -7.08 25.08
N GLN A 386 6.45 -5.84 25.53
CA GLN A 386 6.58 -5.52 26.96
C GLN A 386 5.24 -5.52 27.71
N ASN A 387 4.14 -5.15 27.05
CA ASN A 387 2.82 -5.09 27.68
C ASN A 387 2.09 -6.44 27.65
N HIS A 388 2.42 -7.31 26.69
CA HIS A 388 1.62 -8.49 26.38
C HIS A 388 2.42 -9.79 26.47
N GLY A 389 2.78 -10.21 27.69
CA GLY A 389 3.62 -11.39 27.93
C GLY A 389 4.74 -11.12 28.94
N ASP A 390 5.76 -11.96 28.93
CA ASP A 390 6.99 -11.87 29.72
C ASP A 390 8.22 -12.15 28.85
N PHE A 391 8.26 -11.50 27.69
CA PHE A 391 9.25 -11.80 26.67
C PHE A 391 10.65 -11.35 27.08
N ASN A 392 11.61 -12.27 26.96
CA ASN A 392 13.02 -11.94 26.82
C ASN A 392 13.24 -11.36 25.41
N PHE A 393 13.80 -10.15 25.32
CA PHE A 393 14.05 -9.48 24.05
C PHE A 393 15.40 -9.89 23.45
N MET A 394 15.36 -10.28 22.18
CA MET A 394 16.52 -10.52 21.33
C MET A 394 16.42 -9.70 20.04
N ASP A 395 16.47 -8.38 20.18
CA ASP A 395 16.48 -7.42 19.08
C ASP A 395 17.90 -6.88 18.80
N TYR A 396 18.05 -5.99 17.81
CA TYR A 396 19.33 -5.38 17.46
C TYR A 396 20.07 -4.75 18.67
N LYS A 397 19.35 -4.07 19.57
CA LYS A 397 19.94 -3.47 20.78
C LYS A 397 20.42 -4.55 21.75
N ALA A 398 19.60 -5.56 22.02
CA ALA A 398 19.92 -6.63 22.95
C ALA A 398 21.11 -7.48 22.47
N VAL A 399 21.13 -7.83 21.18
CA VAL A 399 22.22 -8.62 20.56
C VAL A 399 23.55 -7.86 20.61
N LYS A 400 23.54 -6.54 20.39
CA LYS A 400 24.74 -5.68 20.57
C LYS A 400 25.17 -5.58 22.02
N ALA A 401 24.24 -5.41 22.95
CA ALA A 401 24.54 -5.33 24.38
C ALA A 401 25.16 -6.64 24.90
N LYS A 402 24.73 -7.79 24.34
CA LYS A 402 25.29 -9.12 24.62
C LYS A 402 26.61 -9.40 23.90
N GLY A 403 27.07 -8.52 23.01
CA GLY A 403 28.33 -8.68 22.26
C GLY A 403 28.30 -9.76 21.19
N LEU A 404 27.11 -10.17 20.72
CA LEU A 404 26.94 -11.19 19.68
C LEU A 404 27.27 -10.67 18.28
N ILE A 405 27.27 -9.35 18.09
CA ILE A 405 27.74 -8.66 16.88
C ILE A 405 28.66 -7.48 17.27
N PRO A 406 29.56 -7.03 16.38
CA PRO A 406 30.41 -5.86 16.62
C PRO A 406 29.60 -4.60 16.95
N LYS A 407 30.18 -3.69 17.75
CA LYS A 407 29.47 -2.48 18.22
C LYS A 407 29.05 -1.52 17.10
N ASP A 408 29.79 -1.50 16.01
CA ASP A 408 29.57 -0.70 14.80
C ASP A 408 28.84 -1.49 13.70
N TYR A 409 28.49 -2.76 13.94
CA TYR A 409 27.82 -3.60 12.96
C TYR A 409 26.41 -3.11 12.66
N LYS A 410 26.12 -2.86 11.39
CA LYS A 410 24.78 -2.57 10.88
C LYS A 410 24.67 -3.01 9.42
N VAL A 411 23.78 -3.95 9.15
CA VAL A 411 23.42 -4.42 7.81
C VAL A 411 21.91 -4.37 7.70
N TRP A 412 21.43 -3.81 6.58
CA TRP A 412 20.00 -3.70 6.32
C TRP A 412 19.23 -3.00 7.47
N TRP A 413 18.25 -3.66 8.07
CA TRP A 413 17.45 -3.14 9.21
C TRP A 413 18.15 -3.22 10.59
N GLY A 414 19.30 -3.89 10.67
CA GLY A 414 20.08 -4.06 11.89
C GLY A 414 21.14 -5.12 11.69
N TYR A 415 20.72 -6.38 11.64
CA TYR A 415 21.49 -7.49 11.08
C TYR A 415 20.58 -8.37 10.20
N GLU A 416 21.19 -9.04 9.23
CA GLU A 416 20.54 -9.88 8.22
C GLU A 416 20.00 -11.20 8.77
N ASP A 417 19.02 -11.80 8.07
CA ASP A 417 18.33 -13.01 8.53
C ASP A 417 19.28 -14.22 8.66
N ASP A 418 20.38 -14.26 7.89
CA ASP A 418 21.41 -15.31 8.04
C ASP A 418 21.93 -15.40 9.49
N LYS A 419 22.12 -14.25 10.15
CA LYS A 419 22.53 -14.21 11.58
C LYS A 419 21.36 -14.45 12.51
N LEU A 420 20.17 -13.96 12.15
CA LEU A 420 18.95 -14.14 12.92
C LEU A 420 18.68 -15.63 13.16
N TYR A 421 18.79 -16.46 12.12
CA TYR A 421 18.58 -17.90 12.26
C TYR A 421 19.61 -18.57 13.16
N GLU A 422 20.90 -18.18 13.10
CA GLU A 422 21.92 -18.73 14.01
C GLU A 422 21.63 -18.36 15.47
N PHE A 423 21.28 -17.09 15.75
CA PHE A 423 20.91 -16.68 17.10
C PHE A 423 19.63 -17.35 17.60
N ALA A 424 18.66 -17.61 16.71
CA ALA A 424 17.45 -18.35 17.04
C ALA A 424 17.75 -19.81 17.41
N LYS A 425 18.71 -20.47 16.73
CA LYS A 425 19.16 -21.83 17.10
C LYS A 425 19.75 -21.87 18.50
N ASP A 426 20.59 -20.91 18.84
CA ASP A 426 21.20 -20.80 20.18
C ASP A 426 20.14 -20.60 21.26
N GLU A 427 19.18 -19.71 21.01
CA GLU A 427 18.12 -19.40 21.97
C GLU A 427 17.13 -20.56 22.15
N LEU A 428 16.71 -21.23 21.07
CA LEU A 428 15.88 -22.44 21.16
C LEU A 428 16.61 -23.58 21.90
N THR A 429 17.92 -23.71 21.70
CA THR A 429 18.76 -24.64 22.44
C THR A 429 18.81 -24.30 23.93
N ARG A 430 18.82 -23.02 24.30
CA ARG A 430 18.72 -22.57 25.70
C ARG A 430 17.33 -22.86 26.27
N LEU A 431 16.26 -22.46 25.59
CA LEU A 431 14.87 -22.64 26.02
C LEU A 431 14.55 -24.12 26.26
N SER A 432 14.97 -25.01 25.37
CA SER A 432 14.74 -26.46 25.50
C SER A 432 15.40 -27.10 26.74
N LYS A 433 16.43 -26.47 27.32
CA LYS A 433 17.13 -26.94 28.53
C LYS A 433 16.51 -26.44 29.83
N THR A 434 15.52 -25.56 29.79
CA THR A 434 14.90 -24.97 30.99
C THR A 434 13.90 -25.89 31.69
N GLY A 435 13.41 -26.92 30.99
CA GLY A 435 12.36 -27.82 31.46
C GLY A 435 10.95 -27.19 31.51
N LYS A 436 10.80 -25.95 31.04
CA LYS A 436 9.49 -25.26 30.92
C LYS A 436 8.97 -25.37 29.48
N PRO A 437 7.64 -25.35 29.27
CA PRO A 437 7.12 -25.06 27.93
C PRO A 437 7.59 -23.67 27.51
N PHE A 438 7.89 -23.48 26.24
CA PHE A 438 8.33 -22.18 25.73
C PHE A 438 7.49 -21.68 24.56
N TYR A 439 7.45 -20.35 24.45
CA TYR A 439 6.92 -19.64 23.29
C TYR A 439 8.06 -18.78 22.73
N PHE A 440 8.57 -19.21 21.58
CA PHE A 440 9.56 -18.47 20.81
C PHE A 440 8.86 -17.81 19.63
N ASP A 441 8.98 -16.51 19.53
CA ASP A 441 8.43 -15.70 18.46
C ASP A 441 9.55 -14.94 17.75
N MET A 442 9.48 -14.84 16.43
CA MET A 442 10.48 -14.14 15.62
C MET A 442 9.91 -13.59 14.31
N GLU A 443 10.57 -12.56 13.77
CA GLU A 443 10.27 -12.01 12.46
C GLU A 443 11.55 -11.88 11.61
N THR A 444 11.47 -12.35 10.37
CA THR A 444 12.51 -12.18 9.34
C THR A 444 12.39 -10.80 8.68
N ALA A 445 13.44 -10.23 8.07
CA ALA A 445 13.38 -8.89 7.48
C ALA A 445 13.99 -8.74 6.08
N ASP A 446 14.66 -9.76 5.53
CA ASP A 446 15.41 -9.62 4.27
C ASP A 446 14.47 -9.39 3.07
N THR A 447 13.23 -9.86 3.12
CA THR A 447 12.19 -9.65 2.10
C THR A 447 11.46 -8.30 2.20
N HIS A 448 11.86 -7.43 3.14
CA HIS A 448 11.26 -6.10 3.30
C HIS A 448 11.48 -5.23 2.05
N PHE A 449 10.48 -4.44 1.69
CA PHE A 449 10.53 -3.55 0.51
C PHE A 449 11.46 -2.33 0.72
N PRO A 450 11.96 -1.69 -0.35
CA PRO A 450 11.92 -2.11 -1.75
C PRO A 450 13.04 -3.09 -2.11
N ASP A 451 12.77 -3.99 -3.06
CA ASP A 451 13.68 -4.98 -3.68
C ASP A 451 14.38 -5.98 -2.71
N GLY A 452 14.32 -5.81 -1.39
CA GLY A 452 14.86 -6.72 -0.37
C GLY A 452 16.39 -6.75 -0.26
N TYR A 453 16.88 -7.47 0.75
CA TYR A 453 18.29 -7.76 0.99
C TYR A 453 18.67 -9.15 0.51
N LEU A 454 19.65 -9.22 -0.38
CA LEU A 454 20.22 -10.49 -0.84
C LEU A 454 21.61 -10.66 -0.23
N SER A 455 21.85 -11.77 0.46
CA SER A 455 23.15 -12.04 1.05
C SER A 455 24.28 -12.00 0.00
N PRO A 456 25.47 -11.42 0.31
CA PRO A 456 26.48 -11.05 -0.70
C PRO A 456 27.09 -12.19 -1.53
N HIS A 457 26.85 -13.44 -1.15
CA HIS A 457 27.40 -14.64 -1.81
C HIS A 457 26.37 -15.44 -2.59
N VAL A 458 25.12 -14.99 -2.60
CA VAL A 458 24.02 -15.68 -3.28
C VAL A 458 24.08 -15.40 -4.78
N LYS A 459 24.07 -16.46 -5.58
CA LYS A 459 24.05 -16.34 -7.05
C LYS A 459 22.69 -15.87 -7.54
N ASP A 460 22.70 -15.02 -8.56
CA ASP A 460 21.50 -14.64 -9.29
C ASP A 460 20.91 -15.86 -10.03
N LYS A 461 19.71 -16.31 -9.60
CA LYS A 461 18.97 -17.42 -10.22
C LYS A 461 17.86 -16.93 -11.16
N HIS A 462 17.28 -15.76 -10.88
CA HIS A 462 16.03 -15.31 -11.48
C HIS A 462 16.19 -14.11 -12.42
N GLY A 463 17.37 -13.49 -12.49
CA GLY A 463 17.61 -12.24 -13.22
C GLY A 463 16.88 -11.03 -12.62
N ASN A 464 16.42 -11.15 -11.37
CA ASN A 464 15.66 -10.14 -10.66
C ASN A 464 15.99 -10.18 -9.15
N GLN A 465 16.42 -9.03 -8.62
CA GLN A 465 16.84 -8.88 -7.22
C GLN A 465 15.79 -9.43 -6.24
N TYR A 466 14.57 -8.91 -6.26
CA TYR A 466 13.55 -9.31 -5.30
C TYR A 466 13.16 -10.80 -5.41
N ALA A 467 13.08 -11.33 -6.63
CA ALA A 467 12.86 -12.77 -6.83
C ALA A 467 13.98 -13.63 -6.23
N ASN A 468 15.25 -13.18 -6.32
CA ASN A 468 16.37 -13.87 -5.67
C ASN A 468 16.28 -13.78 -4.14
N VAL A 469 15.89 -12.62 -3.59
CA VAL A 469 15.69 -12.43 -2.16
C VAL A 469 14.60 -13.37 -1.63
N ILE A 470 13.43 -13.40 -2.27
CA ILE A 470 12.32 -14.30 -1.92
C ILE A 470 12.78 -15.76 -1.94
N SER A 471 13.47 -16.16 -3.02
CA SER A 471 13.93 -17.54 -3.19
C SER A 471 15.01 -17.94 -2.19
N TYR A 472 15.89 -17.02 -1.80
CA TYR A 472 16.92 -17.28 -0.82
C TYR A 472 16.36 -17.29 0.61
N SER A 473 15.65 -16.23 1.01
CA SER A 473 15.11 -16.08 2.36
C SER A 473 14.19 -17.25 2.74
N THR A 474 13.28 -17.65 1.84
CA THR A 474 12.38 -18.78 2.11
C THR A 474 13.10 -20.14 2.14
N ALA A 475 14.21 -20.30 1.43
CA ALA A 475 15.05 -21.50 1.53
C ALA A 475 15.81 -21.54 2.88
N GLU A 476 16.30 -20.40 3.38
CA GLU A 476 16.91 -20.32 4.72
C GLU A 476 15.89 -20.63 5.83
N THR A 477 14.64 -20.14 5.70
CA THR A 477 13.54 -20.52 6.61
C THR A 477 13.38 -22.04 6.68
N VAL A 478 13.38 -22.71 5.52
CA VAL A 478 13.24 -24.17 5.45
C VAL A 478 14.42 -24.84 6.13
N LYS A 479 15.66 -24.40 5.89
CA LYS A 479 16.85 -24.95 6.58
C LYS A 479 16.73 -24.82 8.10
N PHE A 480 16.24 -23.67 8.59
CA PHE A 480 16.02 -23.46 10.01
C PHE A 480 14.94 -24.40 10.56
N VAL A 481 13.80 -24.55 9.87
CA VAL A 481 12.76 -25.52 10.27
C VAL A 481 13.30 -26.95 10.26
N ARG A 482 14.07 -27.35 9.24
CA ARG A 482 14.69 -28.68 9.18
C ARG A 482 15.67 -28.90 10.33
N TRP A 483 16.41 -27.87 10.74
CA TRP A 483 17.25 -27.95 11.93
C TRP A 483 16.39 -28.14 13.19
N ILE A 484 15.28 -27.40 13.36
CA ILE A 484 14.35 -27.57 14.48
C ILE A 484 13.83 -29.01 14.52
N GLN A 485 13.42 -29.56 13.38
CA GLN A 485 12.87 -30.91 13.26
C GLN A 485 13.85 -32.02 13.70
N GLN A 486 15.15 -31.75 13.68
CA GLN A 486 16.19 -32.67 14.14
C GLN A 486 16.41 -32.61 15.67
N GLN A 487 15.85 -31.63 16.37
CA GLN A 487 16.04 -31.46 17.80
C GLN A 487 15.07 -32.33 18.61
N ASP A 488 15.51 -32.80 19.78
CA ASP A 488 14.69 -33.64 20.67
C ASP A 488 13.38 -32.97 21.09
N PHE A 489 13.40 -31.65 21.25
CA PHE A 489 12.22 -30.88 21.65
C PHE A 489 11.13 -30.84 20.57
N TYR A 490 11.45 -31.09 19.29
CA TYR A 490 10.48 -30.96 18.19
C TYR A 490 9.25 -31.83 18.37
N LYS A 491 9.38 -33.04 18.94
CA LYS A 491 8.24 -33.96 19.17
C LYS A 491 7.09 -33.30 19.94
N ASN A 492 7.41 -32.35 20.82
CA ASN A 492 6.46 -31.59 21.62
C ASN A 492 6.39 -30.10 21.24
N THR A 493 6.67 -29.75 19.99
CA THR A 493 6.67 -28.36 19.51
C THR A 493 5.78 -28.21 18.29
N THR A 494 4.86 -27.25 18.34
CA THR A 494 4.14 -26.77 17.15
C THR A 494 4.91 -25.61 16.53
N ILE A 495 5.12 -25.65 15.21
CA ILE A 495 5.72 -24.54 14.46
C ILE A 495 4.64 -23.88 13.62
N VAL A 496 4.54 -22.56 13.72
CA VAL A 496 3.63 -21.72 12.93
C VAL A 496 4.47 -20.81 12.06
N LEU A 497 4.34 -20.92 10.74
CA LEU A 497 4.94 -20.00 9.78
C LEU A 497 3.83 -19.18 9.14
N THR A 498 3.92 -17.85 9.23
CA THR A 498 2.95 -16.95 8.61
C THR A 498 3.67 -15.83 7.90
N GLY A 499 3.26 -15.52 6.67
CA GLY A 499 3.52 -14.19 6.14
C GLY A 499 2.84 -13.15 7.02
N ASP A 500 3.47 -12.02 7.28
CA ASP A 500 2.86 -10.95 8.05
C ASP A 500 1.85 -10.17 7.19
N HIS A 501 2.23 -9.70 6.00
CA HIS A 501 1.36 -8.99 5.08
C HIS A 501 1.74 -9.21 3.62
N TRP A 502 0.93 -8.71 2.70
CA TRP A 502 1.31 -8.65 1.29
C TRP A 502 2.52 -7.75 1.09
N SER A 503 3.45 -8.16 0.23
CA SER A 503 4.56 -7.30 -0.15
C SER A 503 4.07 -5.97 -0.73
N MET A 504 4.72 -4.90 -0.28
CA MET A 504 4.46 -3.54 -0.75
C MET A 504 5.29 -3.17 -2.00
N ASP A 505 6.06 -4.10 -2.57
CA ASP A 505 6.91 -3.83 -3.73
C ASP A 505 6.12 -3.69 -5.04
N GLN A 506 5.56 -2.49 -5.29
CA GLN A 506 4.76 -2.21 -6.47
C GLN A 506 5.50 -2.46 -7.79
N LYS A 507 6.83 -2.29 -7.81
CA LYS A 507 7.66 -2.49 -9.00
C LYS A 507 7.68 -3.96 -9.39
N PHE A 508 7.83 -4.86 -8.42
CA PHE A 508 7.78 -6.30 -8.64
C PHE A 508 6.39 -6.75 -9.12
N PHE A 509 5.32 -6.24 -8.49
CA PHE A 509 3.94 -6.63 -8.81
C PHE A 509 3.28 -5.88 -9.98
N ARG A 510 4.01 -5.03 -10.70
CA ARG A 510 3.45 -4.18 -11.78
C ARG A 510 2.66 -4.93 -12.87
N ASN A 511 2.97 -6.22 -13.07
CA ASN A 511 2.35 -7.08 -14.09
C ASN A 511 1.33 -8.07 -13.51
N VAL A 512 1.07 -8.02 -12.20
CA VAL A 512 0.00 -8.78 -11.56
C VAL A 512 -1.33 -8.12 -11.86
N ASP A 513 -2.33 -8.92 -12.24
CA ASP A 513 -3.67 -8.41 -12.51
C ASP A 513 -4.22 -7.76 -11.24
N LYS A 514 -4.82 -6.57 -11.38
CA LYS A 514 -5.45 -5.86 -10.25
C LYS A 514 -6.63 -6.62 -9.65
N GLY A 515 -7.25 -7.52 -10.41
CA GLY A 515 -8.31 -8.41 -9.94
C GLY A 515 -7.79 -9.72 -9.33
N TYR A 516 -6.48 -9.98 -9.34
CA TYR A 516 -5.93 -11.16 -8.67
C TYR A 516 -5.98 -10.99 -7.15
N ARG A 517 -6.55 -11.98 -6.47
CA ARG A 517 -6.56 -12.03 -5.00
C ARG A 517 -5.22 -12.53 -4.48
N ARG A 518 -4.46 -11.61 -3.89
CA ARG A 518 -3.23 -11.92 -3.14
C ARG A 518 -3.59 -12.50 -1.77
N ALA A 519 -2.70 -13.33 -1.20
CA ALA A 519 -2.88 -13.91 0.13
C ALA A 519 -1.52 -14.21 0.76
N ILE A 520 -1.39 -13.98 2.07
CA ILE A 520 -0.15 -14.30 2.81
C ILE A 520 0.02 -15.82 2.95
N PHE A 521 1.27 -16.27 3.05
CA PHE A 521 1.59 -17.67 3.29
C PHE A 521 1.20 -18.07 4.72
N ASN A 522 0.78 -19.33 4.92
CA ASN A 522 0.53 -19.88 6.25
C ASN A 522 0.80 -21.38 6.30
N LEU A 523 1.39 -21.84 7.40
CA LEU A 523 1.69 -23.24 7.63
C LEU A 523 1.75 -23.55 9.14
N PHE A 524 1.03 -24.59 9.55
CA PHE A 524 1.08 -25.18 10.88
C PHE A 524 1.72 -26.57 10.79
N LEU A 525 2.87 -26.76 11.44
CA LEU A 525 3.59 -28.04 11.50
C LEU A 525 3.47 -28.65 12.89
N ASN A 526 3.29 -29.98 12.93
CA ASN A 526 3.26 -30.77 14.17
C ASN A 526 2.19 -30.31 15.20
N ALA A 527 1.08 -29.75 14.70
CA ALA A 527 -0.10 -29.47 15.51
C ALA A 527 -0.82 -30.79 15.88
N PRO A 528 -1.27 -30.97 17.13
CA PRO A 528 -1.92 -32.20 17.59
C PRO A 528 -3.43 -32.21 17.25
N VAL A 529 -3.86 -31.41 16.28
CA VAL A 529 -5.27 -31.20 15.91
C VAL A 529 -5.44 -31.39 14.40
N GLU A 530 -6.50 -32.09 14.02
CA GLU A 530 -6.85 -32.30 12.61
C GLU A 530 -7.72 -31.15 12.09
N ALA A 531 -7.42 -30.66 10.90
CA ALA A 531 -8.21 -29.61 10.26
C ALA A 531 -9.43 -30.20 9.55
N LYS A 532 -10.63 -29.88 10.03
CA LYS A 532 -11.87 -30.39 9.42
C LYS A 532 -12.11 -29.85 8.00
N LYS A 533 -11.73 -28.59 7.75
CA LYS A 533 -11.90 -27.90 6.45
C LYS A 533 -10.71 -26.95 6.18
N PRO A 534 -9.59 -27.46 5.66
CA PRO A 534 -8.41 -26.63 5.37
C PRO A 534 -8.53 -25.82 4.07
N PHE A 535 -9.38 -26.23 3.13
CA PHE A 535 -9.61 -25.57 1.84
C PHE A 535 -10.99 -24.91 1.77
N GLU A 536 -11.20 -24.04 0.78
CA GLU A 536 -12.45 -23.29 0.57
C GLU A 536 -12.89 -22.53 1.83
N ARG A 537 -11.93 -21.90 2.50
CA ARG A 537 -12.14 -21.04 3.67
C ARG A 537 -11.97 -19.58 3.30
N GLU A 538 -12.95 -18.74 3.64
CA GLU A 538 -12.74 -17.29 3.67
C GLU A 538 -12.33 -16.89 5.09
N PHE A 539 -11.21 -16.21 5.26
CA PHE A 539 -10.70 -15.87 6.59
C PHE A 539 -9.77 -14.67 6.53
N ALA A 540 -9.38 -14.16 7.70
CA ALA A 540 -8.52 -12.99 7.88
C ALA A 540 -7.40 -13.30 8.90
N PRO A 541 -6.36 -12.45 9.00
CA PRO A 541 -5.28 -12.64 9.96
C PRO A 541 -5.75 -12.77 11.42
N PHE A 542 -6.84 -12.11 11.81
CA PHE A 542 -7.38 -12.23 13.16
C PHE A 542 -7.92 -13.63 13.50
N ASP A 543 -8.21 -14.47 12.50
CA ASP A 543 -8.60 -15.86 12.70
C ASP A 543 -7.42 -16.75 13.13
N PHE A 544 -6.18 -16.30 12.90
CA PHE A 544 -5.01 -17.02 13.40
C PHE A 544 -4.92 -17.01 14.93
N TYR A 545 -5.51 -16.04 15.62
CA TYR A 545 -5.45 -15.96 17.09
C TYR A 545 -5.96 -17.23 17.81
N PRO A 546 -7.23 -17.63 17.67
CA PRO A 546 -7.68 -18.90 18.24
C PRO A 546 -7.06 -20.12 17.54
N THR A 547 -6.67 -20.01 16.27
CA THR A 547 -6.09 -21.11 15.50
C THR A 547 -4.70 -21.51 16.02
N ILE A 548 -3.85 -20.54 16.38
CA ILE A 548 -2.53 -20.78 16.95
C ILE A 548 -2.66 -21.46 18.33
N LEU A 549 -3.57 -20.98 19.18
CA LEU A 549 -3.84 -21.64 20.46
C LEU A 549 -4.36 -23.08 20.27
N ALA A 550 -5.31 -23.29 19.37
CA ALA A 550 -5.81 -24.62 19.03
C ALA A 550 -4.70 -25.54 18.48
N SER A 551 -3.72 -24.99 17.75
CA SER A 551 -2.57 -25.73 17.23
C SER A 551 -1.61 -26.25 18.32
N LEU A 552 -1.78 -25.82 19.58
CA LEU A 552 -1.10 -26.38 20.75
C LEU A 552 -1.91 -27.49 21.42
N GLY A 553 -3.10 -27.80 20.92
CA GLY A 553 -4.07 -28.72 21.54
C GLY A 553 -4.97 -28.04 22.58
N VAL A 554 -5.02 -26.70 22.62
CA VAL A 554 -5.92 -25.99 23.53
C VAL A 554 -7.36 -26.10 23.01
N GLN A 555 -8.26 -26.63 23.83
CA GLN A 555 -9.69 -26.62 23.51
C GLN A 555 -10.28 -25.27 23.86
N ILE A 556 -10.96 -24.63 22.91
CA ILE A 556 -11.53 -23.28 23.05
C ILE A 556 -13.05 -23.40 22.96
N ASP A 557 -13.76 -23.09 24.04
CA ASP A 557 -15.22 -23.16 24.04
C ASP A 557 -15.81 -22.18 23.02
N GLY A 558 -16.71 -22.68 22.17
CA GLY A 558 -17.28 -21.93 21.05
C GLY A 558 -16.32 -21.63 19.88
N GLU A 559 -15.07 -22.11 19.91
CA GLU A 559 -14.10 -22.02 18.80
C GLU A 559 -13.75 -20.59 18.35
N ARG A 560 -14.00 -19.58 19.20
CA ARG A 560 -13.80 -18.16 18.88
C ARG A 560 -13.09 -17.41 20.01
N LEU A 561 -12.19 -16.51 19.63
CA LEU A 561 -11.53 -15.57 20.53
C LEU A 561 -11.38 -14.22 19.84
N ALA A 562 -11.71 -13.14 20.55
CA ALA A 562 -11.87 -11.81 20.01
C ALA A 562 -12.76 -11.83 18.75
N LEU A 563 -12.27 -11.39 17.59
CA LEU A 563 -13.00 -11.50 16.32
C LEU A 563 -12.71 -12.81 15.59
N GLY A 564 -11.63 -13.49 15.94
CA GLY A 564 -11.14 -14.69 15.27
C GLY A 564 -12.00 -15.93 15.51
N THR A 565 -11.94 -16.83 14.53
CA THR A 565 -12.54 -18.16 14.56
C THR A 565 -11.47 -19.22 14.29
N ASN A 566 -11.42 -20.26 15.13
CA ASN A 566 -10.46 -21.35 15.00
C ASN A 566 -10.65 -22.06 13.65
N LEU A 567 -9.64 -22.00 12.78
CA LEU A 567 -9.71 -22.57 11.44
C LEU A 567 -9.72 -24.11 11.45
N PHE A 568 -9.21 -24.78 12.50
CA PHE A 568 -9.30 -26.24 12.63
C PHE A 568 -10.74 -26.74 12.85
N SER A 569 -11.61 -25.90 13.42
CA SER A 569 -12.93 -26.30 13.93
C SER A 569 -14.01 -26.52 12.87
N GLY A 570 -13.84 -25.94 11.67
CA GLY A 570 -14.85 -25.87 10.61
C GLY A 570 -15.98 -24.86 10.85
N VAL A 571 -15.98 -24.13 11.99
CA VAL A 571 -16.94 -23.06 12.26
C VAL A 571 -16.72 -21.90 11.26
N PRO A 572 -17.80 -21.34 10.67
CA PRO A 572 -17.67 -20.21 9.77
C PRO A 572 -17.00 -19.00 10.42
N THR A 573 -16.00 -18.41 9.76
CA THR A 573 -15.38 -17.14 10.17
C THR A 573 -16.35 -15.98 9.97
N LEU A 574 -15.99 -14.80 10.50
CA LEU A 574 -16.73 -13.57 10.21
C LEU A 574 -16.72 -13.23 8.70
N VAL A 575 -15.63 -13.53 8.00
CA VAL A 575 -15.53 -13.29 6.55
C VAL A 575 -16.43 -14.25 5.78
N GLU A 576 -16.51 -15.53 6.19
CA GLU A 576 -17.44 -16.51 5.60
C GLU A 576 -18.91 -16.13 5.82
N ARG A 577 -19.24 -15.62 7.02
CA ARG A 577 -20.62 -15.28 7.38
C ARG A 577 -21.11 -13.99 6.73
N ASP A 578 -20.28 -12.95 6.75
CA ASP A 578 -20.72 -11.58 6.44
C ASP A 578 -20.17 -11.04 5.12
N GLY A 579 -19.15 -11.69 4.55
CA GLY A 579 -18.45 -11.25 3.34
C GLY A 579 -17.39 -10.19 3.60
N LEU A 580 -16.27 -10.28 2.87
CA LEU A 580 -15.08 -9.44 3.05
C LEU A 580 -15.38 -7.93 2.97
N GLU A 581 -16.23 -7.52 2.03
CA GLU A 581 -16.56 -6.11 1.80
C GLU A 581 -17.24 -5.50 3.03
N LYS A 582 -18.24 -6.19 3.59
CA LYS A 582 -18.95 -5.76 4.79
C LYS A 582 -18.01 -5.74 6.00
N VAL A 583 -17.24 -6.82 6.21
CA VAL A 583 -16.28 -6.87 7.33
C VAL A 583 -15.31 -5.69 7.25
N ASN A 584 -14.72 -5.43 6.09
CA ASN A 584 -13.80 -4.30 5.94
C ASN A 584 -14.48 -2.95 6.14
N GLN A 585 -15.69 -2.74 5.62
CA GLN A 585 -16.40 -1.49 5.82
C GLN A 585 -16.66 -1.21 7.30
N GLU A 586 -17.14 -2.21 8.04
CA GLU A 586 -17.39 -2.11 9.48
C GLU A 586 -16.11 -1.91 10.30
N LEU A 587 -15.01 -2.57 9.91
CA LEU A 587 -13.72 -2.40 10.57
C LEU A 587 -13.07 -1.02 10.30
N LYS A 588 -13.38 -0.36 9.18
CA LYS A 588 -12.93 1.03 8.90
C LYS A 588 -13.58 2.07 9.81
N GLU A 589 -14.85 1.89 10.17
CA GLU A 589 -15.59 2.87 10.97
C GLU A 589 -15.01 3.03 12.38
N ARG A 590 -15.21 4.18 13.04
CA ARG A 590 -14.79 4.34 14.45
C ARG A 590 -15.49 3.28 15.31
N SER A 591 -14.86 2.86 16.40
CA SER A 591 -15.55 2.04 17.41
C SER A 591 -15.27 2.58 18.80
N ASN A 592 -16.28 3.16 19.43
CA ASN A 592 -16.22 3.61 20.81
C ASN A 592 -15.89 2.43 21.75
N PHE A 593 -16.48 1.26 21.50
CA PHE A 593 -16.16 0.04 22.22
C PHE A 593 -14.66 -0.29 22.15
N TYR A 594 -14.06 -0.27 20.95
CA TYR A 594 -12.63 -0.55 20.79
C TYR A 594 -11.77 0.45 21.58
N ASN A 595 -12.07 1.74 21.44
CA ASN A 595 -11.33 2.82 22.11
C ASN A 595 -11.42 2.69 23.65
N ASP A 596 -12.62 2.47 24.19
CA ASP A 596 -12.85 2.38 25.62
C ASP A 596 -12.30 1.08 26.23
N LYS A 597 -12.39 -0.02 25.49
CA LYS A 597 -12.01 -1.34 25.99
C LYS A 597 -10.53 -1.63 25.83
N PHE A 598 -9.91 -1.27 24.72
CA PHE A 598 -8.56 -1.72 24.38
C PHE A 598 -7.52 -0.62 24.44
N ILE A 599 -7.87 0.63 24.09
CA ILE A 599 -6.91 1.74 24.04
C ILE A 599 -6.76 2.41 25.41
N SER A 600 -7.82 2.49 26.21
CA SER A 600 -7.82 3.22 27.49
C SER A 600 -6.67 2.81 28.41
N GLU A 601 -5.79 3.76 28.74
CA GLU A 601 -4.62 3.53 29.61
C GLU A 601 -4.97 3.12 31.06
N ARG A 602 -6.24 3.22 31.46
CA ARG A 602 -6.72 2.74 32.76
C ARG A 602 -6.86 1.21 32.80
N LYS A 603 -6.74 0.53 31.66
CA LYS A 603 -6.80 -0.93 31.54
C LYS A 603 -5.42 -1.56 31.74
N ASN A 604 -5.40 -2.88 31.94
CA ASN A 604 -4.18 -3.69 31.89
C ASN A 604 -4.45 -5.04 31.20
N SER A 605 -3.41 -5.57 30.56
CA SER A 605 -3.42 -6.80 29.78
C SER A 605 -3.42 -8.04 30.67
N THR A 606 -3.30 -7.86 32.00
CA THR A 606 -3.16 -8.95 32.97
C THR A 606 -4.26 -9.98 32.76
N PHE A 607 -3.83 -11.18 32.38
CA PHE A 607 -4.70 -12.31 32.17
C PHE A 607 -4.66 -13.23 33.38
N LYS A 608 -5.78 -13.28 34.11
CA LYS A 608 -6.05 -14.25 35.18
C LYS A 608 -7.40 -14.86 34.87
N ASN A 609 -7.42 -15.94 34.11
CA ASN A 609 -8.65 -16.61 33.76
C ASN A 609 -8.91 -17.76 34.75
N THR A 610 -10.03 -17.68 35.48
CA THR A 610 -10.51 -18.71 36.41
C THR A 610 -11.17 -19.90 35.70
N ASN A 611 -11.44 -19.77 34.40
CA ASN A 611 -12.05 -20.78 33.54
C ASN A 611 -11.00 -21.56 32.72
N VAL A 612 -9.71 -21.38 32.99
CA VAL A 612 -8.69 -22.26 32.39
C VAL A 612 -8.61 -23.54 33.21
N THR A 613 -8.88 -24.67 32.56
CA THR A 613 -8.77 -26.00 33.17
C THR A 613 -7.71 -26.85 32.46
N TYR A 614 -7.32 -27.95 33.08
CA TYR A 614 -6.36 -28.91 32.52
C TYR A 614 -7.08 -30.23 32.26
N GLU A 615 -6.74 -30.91 31.16
CA GLU A 615 -7.24 -32.27 30.87
C GLU A 615 -6.78 -33.33 31.88
#